data_AF-G2G5J4-F1
#
_entry.id   AF-G2G5J4-F1
#
_cell.length_a   1.000
_cell.length_b   1.000
_cell.length_c   1.000
_cell.angle_alpha   90.00
_cell.angle_beta   90.00
_cell.angle_gamma   90.00
#
_symmetry.space_group_name_H-M   'P 1'
#
loop_
_entity.id
_entity.type
_entity.pdbx_description
1 polymer ?
#
loop_
_entity_poly.entity_id
_entity_poly.type
_entity_poly.pdbx_seq_one_letter_code
_entity_poly.pdbx_strand_id
1 'polypeptide(L)' 'MFELSDGNFAVIGTEATEALESELPADAARADYERIVIVSRETLIRAKADIPDA' A
#
# COMPACT_ATOMS: atom_id res chain seq x y z
N MET A 1 -9.79 -2.94 -1.70
CA MET A 1 -8.76 -4.01 -1.72
C MET A 1 -9.48 -5.34 -1.74
N PHE A 2 -8.78 -6.41 -2.08
CA PHE A 2 -9.31 -7.77 -1.99
C PHE A 2 -8.18 -8.75 -1.67
N GLU A 3 -8.52 -9.83 -0.98
CA GLU A 3 -7.59 -10.91 -0.67
C GLU A 3 -7.39 -11.80 -1.90
N LEU A 4 -6.14 -12.19 -2.14
CA LEU A 4 -5.71 -13.11 -3.16
C LEU A 4 -5.74 -14.55 -2.62
N SER A 5 -5.74 -15.53 -3.52
CA SER A 5 -5.81 -16.95 -3.14
C SER A 5 -4.61 -17.44 -2.30
N ASP A 6 -3.53 -16.68 -2.26
CA ASP A 6 -2.30 -16.95 -1.51
C ASP A 6 -2.25 -16.22 -0.15
N GLY A 7 -3.33 -15.52 0.24
CA GLY A 7 -3.42 -14.75 1.48
C GLY A 7 -2.82 -13.33 1.40
N ASN A 8 -2.30 -12.93 0.25
CA ASN A 8 -1.84 -11.55 0.03
C ASN A 8 -3.03 -10.63 -0.28
N PHE A 9 -2.87 -9.32 -0.07
CA PHE A 9 -3.91 -8.34 -0.39
C PHE A 9 -3.54 -7.51 -1.62
N ALA A 10 -4.43 -7.47 -2.60
CA ALA A 10 -4.32 -6.54 -3.72
C ALA A 10 -5.00 -5.21 -3.38
N VAL A 11 -4.23 -4.13 -3.51
CA VAL A 11 -4.69 -2.76 -3.24
C VAL A 11 -4.70 -1.97 -4.55
N ILE A 12 -5.84 -1.32 -4.84
CA ILE A 12 -5.99 -0.45 -6.01
C ILE A 12 -5.76 0.98 -5.55
N GLY A 13 -4.76 1.64 -6.13
CA GLY A 13 -4.38 3.01 -5.82
C GLY A 13 -3.74 3.69 -7.02
N THR A 14 -3.42 4.97 -6.85
CA THR A 14 -2.69 5.76 -7.86
C THR A 14 -1.20 5.56 -7.67
N GLU A 15 -0.50 5.11 -8.71
CA GLU A 15 0.96 5.00 -8.70
C GLU A 15 1.59 6.39 -8.50
N ALA A 16 2.56 6.50 -7.59
CA ALA A 16 3.16 7.77 -7.18
C ALA A 16 4.65 7.64 -6.80
N THR A 17 5.35 6.61 -7.30
CA THR A 17 6.74 6.33 -6.91
C THR A 17 7.65 7.51 -7.21
N GLU A 18 7.63 8.07 -8.43
CA GLU A 18 8.52 9.18 -8.79
C GLU A 18 8.35 10.41 -7.90
N ALA A 19 7.13 10.68 -7.44
CA ALA A 19 6.81 11.85 -6.63
C ALA A 19 7.12 11.66 -5.14
N LEU A 20 7.09 10.43 -4.64
CA LEU A 20 7.18 10.12 -3.21
C LEU A 20 8.47 9.42 -2.81
N GLU A 21 9.27 8.92 -3.75
CA GLU A 21 10.52 8.23 -3.45
C GLU A 21 11.50 9.14 -2.70
N SER A 22 11.54 10.43 -3.02
CA SER A 22 12.35 11.43 -2.29
C SER A 22 11.79 11.85 -0.93
N GLU A 23 10.52 11.53 -0.67
CA GLU A 23 9.80 11.87 0.56
C GLU A 23 9.74 10.68 1.53
N LEU A 24 10.39 9.56 1.19
CA LEU A 24 10.44 8.40 2.07
C LEU A 24 11.15 8.76 3.39
N PRO A 25 10.59 8.36 4.54
CA PRO A 25 11.28 8.52 5.81
C PRO A 25 12.58 7.71 5.84
N ALA A 26 13.51 8.09 6.71
CA ALA A 26 14.88 7.57 6.69
C ALA A 26 14.98 6.05 6.97
N ASP A 27 13.94 5.44 7.54
CA ASP A 27 13.81 4.02 7.82
C ASP A 27 13.01 3.24 6.76
N ALA A 28 12.52 3.92 5.72
CA ALA A 28 11.81 3.31 4.60
C ALA A 28 12.67 3.28 3.34
N ALA A 29 12.64 2.14 2.65
CA ALA A 29 13.25 1.97 1.35
C ALA A 29 12.31 1.18 0.45
N ARG A 30 12.45 1.42 -0.86
CA ARG A 30 11.73 0.72 -1.92
C ARG A 30 12.72 -0.09 -2.74
N ALA A 31 12.44 -1.36 -2.98
CA ALA A 31 13.17 -2.18 -3.93
C ALA A 31 12.73 -1.92 -5.38
N ASP A 32 13.54 -2.28 -6.37
CA ASP A 32 13.28 -1.97 -7.79
C ASP A 32 11.91 -2.45 -8.33
N TYR A 33 11.42 -3.57 -7.79
CA TYR A 33 10.13 -4.16 -8.16
C TYR A 33 8.94 -3.61 -7.37
N GLU A 34 9.17 -2.82 -6.33
CA GLU A 34 8.12 -2.22 -5.52
C GLU A 34 7.66 -0.89 -6.10
N ARG A 35 6.43 -0.50 -5.80
CA ARG A 35 5.83 0.78 -6.22
C ARG A 35 5.15 1.43 -5.03
N ILE A 36 5.31 2.74 -4.91
CA ILE A 36 4.56 3.55 -3.95
C ILE A 36 3.21 3.87 -4.59
N VAL A 37 2.13 3.52 -3.89
CA VAL A 37 0.76 3.79 -4.34
C VAL A 37 0.01 4.64 -3.32
N ILE A 38 -0.73 5.64 -3.79
CA ILE A 38 -1.62 6.44 -2.97
C ILE A 38 -2.96 5.74 -2.89
N VAL A 39 -3.41 5.52 -1.65
CA VAL A 39 -4.71 4.93 -1.34
C VAL A 39 -5.52 5.93 -0.52
N SER A 40 -6.83 6.01 -0.81
CA SER A 40 -7.69 6.91 -0.05
C SER A 40 -7.83 6.43 1.39
N ARG A 41 -8.04 7.39 2.31
CA ARG A 41 -8.34 7.09 3.71
C ARG A 41 -9.55 6.17 3.86
N GLU A 42 -10.58 6.36 3.04
CA GLU A 42 -11.77 5.51 3.03
C GLU A 42 -11.43 4.05 2.72
N THR A 43 -10.56 3.81 1.73
CA THR A 43 -10.07 2.47 1.40
C THR A 43 -9.33 1.84 2.58
N LEU A 44 -8.45 2.59 3.26
CA LEU A 44 -7.73 2.10 4.44
C LEU A 44 -8.64 1.82 5.65
N ILE A 45 -9.67 2.65 5.88
CA ILE A 45 -10.62 2.42 6.97
C ILE A 45 -11.42 1.14 6.72
N ARG A 46 -11.92 0.94 5.49
CA ARG A 46 -12.60 -0.31 5.12
C ARG A 46 -11.67 -1.50 5.25
N ALA A 47 -10.41 -1.33 4.86
CA ALA A 47 -9.39 -2.36 4.94
C ALA A 47 -9.14 -2.88 6.35
N LYS A 48 -9.26 -2.03 7.37
CA LYS A 48 -8.99 -2.40 8.75
C LYS A 48 -9.80 -3.64 9.21
N ALA A 49 -11.02 -3.81 8.72
CA ALA A 49 -11.87 -4.94 9.09
C ALA A 49 -11.35 -6.29 8.55
N ASP A 50 -10.56 -6.26 7.47
CA ASP A 50 -10.05 -7.46 6.80
C ASP A 50 -8.58 -7.76 7.18
N ILE A 51 -7.92 -6.88 7.95
CA ILE A 51 -6.54 -7.08 8.43
C ILE A 51 -6.59 -7.74 9.83
N PRO A 52 -6.05 -8.96 9.99
CA PRO A 52 -5.98 -9.61 11.29
C PRO A 52 -5.13 -8.79 12.28
N ASP A 53 -5.58 -8.66 13.53
CA ASP A 53 -4.88 -7.97 14.64
C ASP A 53 -4.69 -6.43 14.50
N ALA A 54 -5.59 -5.72 13.81
CA ALA A 54 -5.50 -4.26 13.57
C ALA A 54 -6.06 -3.32 14.67
#